data_AF-A0A7V6I580-F1
#
_entry.id   AF-A0A7V6I580-F1
#
_cell.length_a   1.000
_cell.length_b   1.000
_cell.length_c   1.000
_cell.angle_alpha   90.00
_cell.angle_beta   90.00
_cell.angle_gamma   90.00
#
_symmetry.space_group_name_H-M   'P 1'
#
loop_
_entity.id
_entity.type
_entity.pdbx_description
1 polymer ?
#
loop_
_entity_poly.entity_id
_entity_poly.type
_entity_poly.pdbx_seq_one_letter_code
_entity_poly.pdbx_strand_id
1 'polypeptide(L)'
;MTLTWNPEFLRIYTTPTGGTPLTKYIQPYPNFTPAVLYVEGIAPGVTTLSWSYSGQPNCTDNIQVSVIKIDLDIDTNFDALISDADESTEESDGGVVGLNLDDDNGNGTADKDDTGSVIGENDLEPITLTRDPPTLSSGMLTLEAISGGNKIKVWEAVTKGTEVSLPKVWTIGTDTIPAMLYVEGVQISGVSPRDVGLRLVYENSATICDDQIVLTVTSNAFQIFADQPGTGGDRDTFETPPWPPDVGHTFWCFHGSHPSVLPSAYQSYLNQYIGYYPSSGVSPFSPTAPGLFVMPDTGHVGAAEVAYTWYITPKQLIGGLSYCKGLHDAPGTYNLNTHNCTDAGIQAGAAAGVRVPDTSGSWIGGGGSNPGDLGEDLRALP
;
A
#
# COMPACT_ATOMS: atom_id res chain seq x y z
N MET A 1 -5.25 -27.69 -49.47
CA MET A 1 -5.37 -27.72 -48.00
C MET A 1 -5.17 -26.30 -47.51
N THR A 2 -5.96 -25.89 -46.52
CA THR A 2 -6.02 -24.51 -46.03
C THR A 2 -5.93 -24.51 -44.52
N LEU A 3 -5.02 -23.69 -43.97
CA LEU A 3 -4.93 -23.42 -42.54
C LEU A 3 -5.71 -22.16 -42.25
N THR A 4 -6.56 -22.22 -41.25
CA THR A 4 -7.31 -21.09 -40.72
C THR A 4 -7.03 -20.95 -39.24
N TRP A 5 -6.98 -19.71 -38.77
CA TRP A 5 -6.77 -19.32 -37.38
C TRP A 5 -7.43 -17.98 -37.13
N ASN A 6 -7.68 -17.62 -35.86
CA ASN A 6 -8.14 -16.28 -35.52
C ASN A 6 -6.91 -15.35 -35.33
N PRO A 7 -6.73 -14.33 -36.20
CA PRO A 7 -5.63 -13.37 -36.09
C PRO A 7 -5.76 -12.38 -34.93
N GLU A 8 -6.86 -12.41 -34.17
CA GLU A 8 -6.99 -11.66 -32.90
C GLU A 8 -6.15 -12.30 -31.78
N PHE A 9 -6.00 -13.63 -31.80
CA PHE A 9 -5.30 -14.38 -30.75
C PHE A 9 -3.94 -14.91 -31.20
N LEU A 10 -3.76 -15.22 -32.49
CA LEU A 10 -2.57 -15.90 -32.99
C LEU A 10 -1.94 -15.22 -34.21
N ARG A 11 -0.61 -15.29 -34.29
CA ARG A 11 0.17 -15.06 -35.51
C ARG A 11 0.90 -16.34 -35.91
N ILE A 12 1.04 -16.55 -37.22
CA ILE A 12 1.70 -17.73 -37.79
C ILE A 12 2.88 -17.30 -38.65
N TYR A 13 4.01 -17.99 -38.51
CA TYR A 13 5.25 -17.71 -39.23
C TYR A 13 5.84 -18.97 -39.86
N THR A 14 6.71 -18.77 -40.85
CA THR A 14 7.51 -19.84 -41.48
C THR A 14 8.91 -19.97 -40.89
N THR A 15 9.30 -19.06 -39.98
CA THR A 15 10.62 -19.07 -39.33
C THR A 15 10.45 -18.96 -37.81
N PRO A 16 11.35 -19.58 -37.02
CA PRO A 16 11.26 -19.55 -35.56
C PRO A 16 11.49 -18.16 -34.96
N THR A 17 12.20 -17.30 -35.68
CA THR A 17 12.51 -15.92 -35.25
C THR A 17 11.40 -14.93 -35.61
N GLY A 18 10.23 -15.41 -36.06
CA GLY A 18 9.11 -14.57 -36.49
C GLY A 18 9.28 -14.02 -37.91
N GLY A 19 8.96 -12.74 -38.11
CA GLY A 19 9.03 -12.02 -39.39
C GLY A 19 7.69 -11.38 -39.76
N THR A 20 7.37 -11.33 -41.06
CA THR A 20 6.03 -10.93 -41.50
C THR A 20 5.05 -12.06 -41.20
N PRO A 21 4.00 -11.84 -40.39
CA PRO A 21 2.99 -12.86 -40.14
C PRO A 21 2.34 -13.32 -41.45
N LEU A 22 2.11 -14.61 -41.57
CA LEU A 22 1.27 -15.14 -42.63
C LEU A 22 -0.13 -14.52 -42.49
N THR A 23 -0.76 -14.21 -43.61
CA THR A 23 -2.17 -13.80 -43.68
C THR A 23 -3.07 -14.94 -44.16
N LYS A 24 -2.47 -15.97 -44.76
CA LYS A 24 -3.08 -17.22 -45.18
C LYS A 24 -1.99 -18.28 -45.36
N TYR A 25 -2.35 -19.55 -45.20
CA TYR A 25 -1.49 -20.66 -45.57
C TYR A 25 -2.29 -21.70 -46.34
N ILE A 26 -1.95 -21.87 -47.62
CA ILE A 26 -2.64 -22.75 -48.57
C ILE A 26 -1.59 -23.58 -49.29
N GLN A 27 -1.75 -24.91 -49.26
CA GLN A 27 -0.89 -25.85 -49.98
C GLN A 27 -1.74 -26.74 -50.90
N PRO A 28 -1.38 -26.92 -52.18
CA PRO A 28 -1.99 -27.94 -53.03
C PRO A 28 -1.83 -29.34 -52.42
N TYR A 29 -2.85 -30.18 -52.52
CA TYR A 29 -2.75 -31.57 -52.08
C TYR A 29 -1.83 -32.42 -52.99
N PRO A 30 -1.90 -32.30 -54.33
CA PRO A 30 -0.89 -32.93 -55.19
C PRO A 30 0.49 -32.36 -54.87
N ASN A 31 1.44 -33.23 -54.52
CA ASN A 31 2.80 -32.89 -54.11
C ASN A 31 2.90 -32.14 -52.77
N PHE A 32 2.01 -32.42 -51.81
CA PHE A 32 2.12 -31.85 -50.46
C PHE A 32 3.49 -32.12 -49.84
N THR A 33 4.22 -31.07 -49.49
CA THR A 33 5.45 -31.15 -48.70
C THR A 33 5.20 -30.67 -47.29
N PRO A 34 5.54 -31.46 -46.26
CA PRO A 34 5.46 -31.00 -44.87
C PRO A 34 6.25 -29.70 -44.68
N ALA A 35 5.67 -28.76 -43.92
CA ALA A 35 6.31 -27.52 -43.54
C ALA A 35 6.18 -27.33 -42.03
N VAL A 36 7.21 -26.77 -41.41
CA VAL A 36 7.15 -26.33 -40.02
C VAL A 36 6.61 -24.90 -40.01
N LEU A 37 5.55 -24.68 -39.24
CA LEU A 37 4.99 -23.36 -38.96
C LEU A 37 5.17 -23.07 -37.48
N TYR A 38 5.36 -21.80 -37.15
CA TYR A 38 5.57 -21.30 -35.80
C TYR A 38 4.38 -20.45 -35.40
N VAL A 39 3.87 -20.65 -34.19
CA VAL A 39 2.66 -20.01 -33.66
C VAL A 39 3.05 -19.08 -32.53
N GLU A 40 2.60 -17.84 -32.57
CA GLU A 40 2.77 -16.82 -31.53
C GLU A 40 1.40 -16.41 -31.00
N GLY A 41 1.25 -16.36 -29.68
CA GLY A 41 0.07 -15.78 -29.03
C GLY A 41 0.20 -14.26 -28.94
N ILE A 42 -0.86 -13.52 -29.25
CA ILE A 42 -0.87 -12.05 -29.26
C ILE A 42 -1.92 -11.42 -28.35
N ALA A 43 -2.95 -12.18 -27.97
CA ALA A 43 -3.94 -11.78 -26.97
C ALA A 43 -4.45 -13.05 -26.27
N PRO A 44 -4.79 -13.00 -24.97
CA PRO A 44 -5.34 -14.15 -24.26
C PRO A 44 -6.65 -14.62 -24.88
N GLY A 45 -6.87 -15.92 -24.91
CA GLY A 45 -8.08 -16.50 -25.49
C GLY A 45 -7.91 -17.95 -25.89
N VAL A 46 -9.05 -18.61 -26.14
CA VAL A 46 -9.09 -19.96 -26.69
C VAL A 46 -9.50 -19.88 -28.16
N THR A 47 -8.71 -20.49 -29.04
CA THR A 47 -8.98 -20.52 -30.48
C THR A 47 -8.67 -21.89 -31.06
N THR A 48 -9.01 -22.08 -32.34
CA THR A 48 -8.73 -23.30 -33.08
C THR A 48 -7.88 -22.99 -34.31
N LEU A 49 -6.77 -23.69 -34.45
CA LEU A 49 -6.06 -23.86 -35.70
C LEU A 49 -6.75 -24.99 -36.47
N SER A 50 -7.36 -24.66 -37.61
CA SER A 50 -8.09 -25.64 -38.42
C SER A 50 -7.43 -25.84 -39.78
N TRP A 51 -7.04 -27.08 -40.07
CA TRP A 51 -6.45 -27.51 -41.33
C TRP A 51 -7.46 -28.33 -42.12
N SER A 52 -7.91 -27.81 -43.25
CA SER A 52 -8.99 -28.43 -44.04
C SER A 52 -8.56 -28.74 -45.49
N TYR A 53 -9.07 -29.84 -46.04
CA TYR A 53 -8.93 -30.14 -47.47
C TYR A 53 -10.17 -29.71 -48.25
N SER A 54 -10.04 -28.71 -49.10
CA SER A 54 -11.15 -28.14 -49.87
C SER A 54 -11.85 -29.14 -50.82
N GLY A 55 -11.18 -30.21 -51.23
CA GLY A 55 -11.76 -31.24 -52.10
C GLY A 55 -12.70 -32.22 -51.38
N GLN A 56 -12.58 -32.34 -50.05
CA GLN A 56 -13.43 -33.16 -49.19
C GLN A 56 -13.63 -32.41 -47.86
N PRO A 57 -14.72 -31.66 -47.68
CA PRO A 57 -14.90 -30.75 -46.54
C PRO A 57 -14.87 -31.44 -45.16
N ASN A 58 -15.15 -32.75 -45.11
CA ASN A 58 -15.07 -33.56 -43.90
C ASN A 58 -13.64 -34.01 -43.54
N CYS A 59 -12.65 -33.78 -44.42
CA CYS A 59 -11.24 -33.99 -44.13
C CYS A 59 -10.66 -32.71 -43.51
N THR A 60 -10.89 -32.57 -42.20
CA THR A 60 -10.40 -31.45 -41.39
C THR A 60 -9.71 -32.00 -40.15
N ASP A 61 -8.60 -31.36 -39.78
CA ASP A 61 -7.90 -31.59 -38.51
C ASP A 61 -7.85 -30.26 -37.74
N ASN A 62 -7.98 -30.33 -36.41
CA ASN A 62 -8.13 -29.16 -35.56
C ASN A 62 -7.21 -29.26 -34.35
N ILE A 63 -6.49 -28.17 -34.06
CA ILE A 63 -5.71 -28.00 -32.85
C ILE A 63 -6.35 -26.89 -32.03
N GLN A 64 -6.77 -27.18 -30.80
CA GLN A 64 -7.14 -26.13 -29.86
C GLN A 64 -5.87 -25.46 -29.31
N VAL A 65 -5.87 -24.14 -29.32
CA VAL A 65 -4.78 -23.33 -28.77
C VAL A 65 -5.37 -22.39 -27.73
N SER A 66 -4.71 -22.33 -26.57
CA SER A 66 -4.99 -21.33 -25.55
C SER A 66 -3.79 -20.41 -25.45
N VAL A 67 -4.02 -19.11 -25.61
CA VAL A 67 -3.06 -18.06 -25.28
C VAL A 67 -3.43 -17.58 -23.89
N ILE A 68 -2.46 -17.52 -22.98
CA ILE A 68 -2.70 -17.39 -21.54
C ILE A 68 -1.93 -16.18 -21.04
N LYS A 69 -2.62 -15.29 -20.32
CA LYS A 69 -2.03 -14.26 -19.44
C LYS A 69 -2.42 -14.60 -18.01
N ILE A 70 -1.44 -14.57 -17.13
CA ILE A 70 -1.68 -14.43 -15.71
C ILE A 70 -1.04 -13.12 -15.26
N ASP A 71 -1.60 -12.55 -14.20
CA ASP A 71 -1.23 -11.25 -13.64
C ASP A 71 -1.39 -11.35 -12.13
N LEU A 72 -0.44 -10.77 -11.41
CA LEU A 72 -0.43 -10.59 -9.99
C LEU A 72 -0.13 -9.11 -9.74
N ASP A 73 -1.10 -8.37 -9.23
CA ASP A 73 -0.93 -6.93 -9.08
C ASP A 73 -1.10 -6.47 -7.63
N ILE A 74 -0.51 -5.31 -7.32
CA ILE A 74 -0.67 -4.56 -6.08
C ILE A 74 -0.62 -3.05 -6.36
N ASP A 75 -1.21 -2.23 -5.49
CA ASP A 75 -1.04 -0.77 -5.57
C ASP A 75 0.44 -0.42 -5.28
N THR A 76 1.11 0.16 -6.27
CA THR A 76 2.53 0.57 -6.18
C THR A 76 2.70 2.08 -6.10
N ASN A 77 1.63 2.84 -6.32
CA ASN A 77 1.68 4.28 -6.51
C ASN A 77 0.90 5.09 -5.45
N PHE A 78 0.22 4.40 -4.52
CA PHE A 78 -0.53 4.95 -3.38
C PHE A 78 -1.78 5.76 -3.77
N ASP A 79 -2.41 5.46 -4.91
CA ASP A 79 -3.69 6.05 -5.30
C ASP A 79 -4.91 5.23 -4.84
N ALA A 80 -4.67 4.11 -4.13
CA ALA A 80 -5.66 3.16 -3.65
C ALA A 80 -6.43 2.44 -4.77
N LEU A 81 -5.87 2.38 -5.97
CA LEU A 81 -6.36 1.60 -7.10
C LEU A 81 -5.27 0.61 -7.54
N ILE A 82 -5.68 -0.61 -7.84
CA ILE A 82 -4.83 -1.58 -8.53
C ILE A 82 -5.20 -1.51 -10.01
N SER A 83 -4.24 -1.13 -10.85
CA SER A 83 -4.49 -0.85 -12.27
C SER A 83 -3.26 -1.06 -13.16
N ASP A 84 -3.44 -0.96 -14.48
CA ASP A 84 -2.34 -0.98 -15.47
C ASP A 84 -1.26 0.09 -15.22
N ALA A 85 -1.52 1.10 -14.38
CA ALA A 85 -0.50 2.08 -13.99
C ALA A 85 0.58 1.48 -13.09
N ASP A 86 0.27 0.39 -12.38
CA ASP A 86 1.14 -0.29 -11.42
C ASP A 86 2.08 -1.31 -12.06
N GLU A 87 1.68 -1.90 -13.19
CA GLU A 87 2.43 -2.93 -13.94
C GLU A 87 3.92 -2.58 -14.13
N SER A 88 4.22 -1.35 -14.55
CA SER A 88 5.61 -0.95 -14.81
C SER A 88 6.48 -0.79 -13.55
N THR A 89 5.84 -0.74 -12.39
CA THR A 89 6.44 -0.41 -11.09
C THR A 89 6.43 -1.57 -10.09
N GLU A 90 5.74 -2.67 -10.38
CA GLU A 90 5.62 -3.88 -9.54
C GLU A 90 6.93 -4.49 -9.08
N GLU A 91 7.96 -4.47 -9.94
CA GLU A 91 9.30 -5.01 -9.63
C GLU A 91 10.33 -3.93 -9.29
N SER A 92 10.07 -2.65 -9.63
CA SER A 92 11.03 -1.56 -9.47
C SER A 92 10.79 -0.72 -8.22
N ASP A 93 9.55 -0.26 -8.01
CA ASP A 93 9.13 0.46 -6.81
C ASP A 93 8.54 -0.53 -5.79
N GLY A 94 7.69 -1.44 -6.28
CA GLY A 94 7.04 -2.50 -5.51
C GLY A 94 5.91 -2.00 -4.61
N GLY A 95 5.10 -2.94 -4.13
CA GLY A 95 4.05 -2.66 -3.16
C GLY A 95 4.62 -2.38 -1.77
N VAL A 96 3.88 -1.61 -0.96
CA VAL A 96 4.26 -1.31 0.43
C VAL A 96 3.21 -1.84 1.38
N VAL A 97 3.63 -2.71 2.30
CA VAL A 97 2.75 -3.34 3.28
C VAL A 97 3.12 -2.85 4.68
N GLY A 98 2.13 -2.53 5.51
CA GLY A 98 2.31 -2.21 6.91
C GLY A 98 2.71 -3.44 7.74
N LEU A 99 3.63 -3.28 8.68
CA LEU A 99 3.77 -4.22 9.79
C LEU A 99 2.56 -3.99 10.71
N ASN A 100 1.69 -4.98 10.80
CA ASN A 100 0.39 -4.89 11.47
C ASN A 100 0.55 -4.88 13.01
N LEU A 101 0.87 -3.70 13.56
CA LEU A 101 1.29 -3.49 14.95
C LEU A 101 0.22 -2.83 15.82
N ASP A 102 -0.75 -2.17 15.21
CA ASP A 102 -1.93 -1.65 15.88
C ASP A 102 -2.84 -2.80 16.37
N ASP A 103 -3.79 -2.40 17.20
CA ASP A 103 -4.77 -3.26 17.86
C ASP A 103 -6.14 -2.68 17.54
N ASP A 104 -6.61 -2.93 16.32
CA ASP A 104 -7.88 -2.41 15.80
C ASP A 104 -9.08 -2.87 16.63
N ASN A 105 -8.96 -4.08 17.18
CA ASN A 105 -10.03 -4.72 17.93
C ASN A 105 -9.99 -4.44 19.44
N GLY A 106 -8.94 -3.75 19.92
CA GLY A 106 -8.79 -3.28 21.29
C GLY A 106 -8.60 -4.39 22.32
N ASN A 107 -8.00 -5.53 21.94
CA ASN A 107 -7.78 -6.67 22.82
C ASN A 107 -6.44 -6.65 23.57
N GLY A 108 -5.59 -5.65 23.31
CA GLY A 108 -4.26 -5.48 23.89
C GLY A 108 -3.16 -6.30 23.20
N THR A 109 -3.43 -6.91 22.05
CA THR A 109 -2.50 -7.70 21.24
C THR A 109 -2.37 -7.02 19.87
N ALA A 110 -1.13 -6.91 19.38
CA ALA A 110 -0.92 -6.44 18.02
C ALA A 110 -1.59 -7.40 17.03
N ASP A 111 -2.27 -6.84 16.04
CA ASP A 111 -3.13 -7.59 15.12
C ASP A 111 -2.35 -8.67 14.34
N LYS A 112 -1.05 -8.51 14.05
CA LYS A 112 -0.21 -9.56 13.45
C LYS A 112 -0.13 -10.87 14.26
N ASP A 113 -0.35 -10.78 15.57
CA ASP A 113 -0.25 -11.88 16.53
C ASP A 113 -1.64 -12.48 16.85
N ASP A 114 -2.72 -11.92 16.29
CA ASP A 114 -4.06 -12.49 16.41
C ASP A 114 -4.23 -13.76 15.56
N THR A 115 -5.09 -14.67 16.04
CA THR A 115 -5.26 -16.03 15.49
C THR A 115 -6.60 -16.24 14.76
N GLY A 116 -7.38 -15.18 14.57
CA GLY A 116 -8.69 -15.22 13.95
C GLY A 116 -8.99 -13.93 13.17
N SER A 117 -10.27 -13.69 12.91
CA SER A 117 -10.67 -12.42 12.28
C SER A 117 -10.54 -11.26 13.25
N VAL A 118 -10.08 -10.13 12.73
CA VAL A 118 -9.92 -8.87 13.47
C VAL A 118 -11.06 -7.91 13.07
N ILE A 119 -11.73 -7.35 14.08
CA ILE A 119 -12.79 -6.35 13.87
C ILE A 119 -12.12 -5.00 13.67
N GLY A 120 -12.43 -4.32 12.57
CA GLY A 120 -11.86 -3.01 12.27
C GLY A 120 -10.60 -3.05 11.40
N GLU A 121 -10.04 -4.25 11.18
CA GLU A 121 -8.80 -4.52 10.44
C GLU A 121 -8.61 -3.61 9.22
N ASN A 122 -7.49 -2.88 9.21
CA ASN A 122 -7.22 -1.87 8.19
C ASN A 122 -5.81 -1.94 7.57
N ASP A 123 -4.96 -2.89 7.97
CA ASP A 123 -3.54 -2.99 7.57
C ASP A 123 -3.26 -3.89 6.37
N LEU A 124 -4.24 -4.73 6.01
CA LEU A 124 -4.12 -5.70 4.95
C LEU A 124 -4.17 -5.04 3.57
N GLU A 125 -3.11 -5.24 2.78
CA GLU A 125 -3.02 -4.70 1.42
C GLU A 125 -3.57 -5.72 0.40
N PRO A 126 -4.51 -5.32 -0.48
CA PRO A 126 -5.06 -6.22 -1.48
C PRO A 126 -4.02 -6.56 -2.56
N ILE A 127 -4.03 -7.81 -3.02
CA ILE A 127 -3.39 -8.25 -4.25
C ILE A 127 -4.44 -8.86 -5.18
N THR A 128 -4.33 -8.61 -6.48
CA THR A 128 -5.23 -9.20 -7.48
C THR A 128 -4.57 -10.37 -8.18
N LEU A 129 -5.35 -11.41 -8.45
CA LEU A 129 -4.92 -12.57 -9.21
C LEU A 129 -5.76 -12.65 -10.47
N THR A 130 -5.15 -12.35 -11.61
CA THR A 130 -5.81 -12.39 -12.90
C THR A 130 -5.42 -13.65 -13.67
N ARG A 131 -6.43 -14.26 -14.31
CA ARG A 131 -6.26 -15.40 -15.22
C ARG A 131 -7.12 -15.19 -16.45
N ASP A 132 -6.45 -15.00 -17.58
CA ASP A 132 -7.09 -14.78 -18.88
C ASP A 132 -6.59 -15.85 -19.88
N PRO A 133 -7.48 -16.61 -20.56
CA PRO A 133 -8.93 -16.53 -20.48
C PRO A 133 -9.50 -17.15 -19.20
N PRO A 134 -10.60 -16.58 -18.66
CA PRO A 134 -11.29 -17.17 -17.51
C PRO A 134 -11.89 -18.55 -17.84
N THR A 135 -11.99 -18.90 -19.14
CA THR A 135 -12.48 -20.19 -19.63
C THR A 135 -11.43 -21.31 -19.63
N LEU A 136 -10.16 -21.07 -19.25
CA LEU A 136 -9.21 -22.19 -19.07
C LEU A 136 -9.78 -23.19 -18.06
N SER A 137 -9.66 -24.48 -18.38
CA SER A 137 -10.31 -25.58 -17.67
C SER A 137 -9.33 -26.66 -17.19
N SER A 138 -8.03 -26.44 -17.36
CA SER A 138 -6.98 -27.36 -16.97
C SER A 138 -5.70 -26.61 -16.63
N GLY A 139 -4.80 -27.26 -15.90
CA GLY A 139 -3.52 -26.71 -15.46
C GLY A 139 -3.51 -26.41 -13.96
N MET A 140 -2.35 -26.01 -13.47
CA MET A 140 -2.13 -25.63 -12.08
C MET A 140 -1.81 -24.14 -12.02
N LEU A 141 -2.42 -23.43 -11.09
CA LEU A 141 -2.05 -22.06 -10.73
C LEU A 141 -1.39 -22.12 -9.35
N THR A 142 -0.18 -21.59 -9.22
CA THR A 142 0.58 -21.60 -7.97
C THR A 142 0.90 -20.17 -7.57
N LEU A 143 0.46 -19.75 -6.38
CA LEU A 143 0.95 -18.54 -5.73
C LEU A 143 2.04 -18.95 -4.71
N GLU A 144 3.21 -18.35 -4.80
CA GLU A 144 4.34 -18.67 -3.93
C GLU A 144 5.13 -17.43 -3.50
N ALA A 145 5.75 -17.51 -2.33
CA ALA A 145 6.75 -16.54 -1.91
C ALA A 145 8.13 -17.02 -2.36
N ILE A 146 8.71 -16.35 -3.34
CA ILE A 146 10.03 -16.66 -3.89
C ILE A 146 11.18 -16.07 -3.06
N SER A 147 10.88 -15.07 -2.22
CA SER A 147 11.78 -14.46 -1.26
C SER A 147 10.98 -13.81 -0.12
N GLY A 148 11.58 -13.71 1.08
CA GLY A 148 10.99 -12.96 2.19
C GLY A 148 9.63 -13.45 2.72
N GLY A 149 9.16 -14.65 2.36
CA GLY A 149 7.84 -15.15 2.76
C GLY A 149 7.60 -15.24 4.27
N ASN A 150 8.65 -15.32 5.09
CA ASN A 150 8.53 -15.26 6.55
C ASN A 150 8.18 -13.86 7.10
N LYS A 151 8.15 -12.84 6.24
CA LYS A 151 7.84 -11.45 6.60
C LYS A 151 6.40 -11.06 6.37
N ILE A 152 5.65 -11.91 5.68
CA ILE A 152 4.25 -11.67 5.34
C ILE A 152 3.39 -12.88 5.69
N LYS A 153 2.09 -12.64 5.80
CA LYS A 153 1.04 -13.66 5.68
C LYS A 153 0.10 -13.25 4.55
N VAL A 154 -0.62 -14.22 4.00
CA VAL A 154 -1.64 -13.98 2.97
C VAL A 154 -2.98 -14.50 3.48
N TRP A 155 -4.04 -13.75 3.26
CA TRP A 155 -5.37 -14.01 3.82
C TRP A 155 -6.44 -14.02 2.72
N GLU A 156 -7.47 -14.85 2.91
CA GLU A 156 -8.62 -14.92 1.99
C GLU A 156 -9.58 -13.72 2.13
N ALA A 157 -9.48 -12.95 3.22
CA ALA A 157 -10.34 -11.81 3.48
C ALA A 157 -9.59 -10.64 4.13
N VAL A 158 -10.09 -9.42 3.92
CA VAL A 158 -9.54 -8.18 4.47
C VAL A 158 -9.56 -8.12 6.00
N THR A 159 -10.37 -8.96 6.65
CA THR A 159 -10.47 -9.05 8.11
C THR A 159 -9.74 -10.27 8.66
N LYS A 160 -8.77 -10.80 7.91
CA LYS A 160 -8.09 -12.09 8.19
C LYS A 160 -9.08 -13.26 8.18
N GLY A 161 -8.81 -14.30 8.98
CA GLY A 161 -9.61 -15.52 9.06
C GLY A 161 -8.83 -16.73 8.55
N THR A 162 -9.05 -17.13 7.30
CA THR A 162 -8.31 -18.25 6.70
C THR A 162 -7.01 -17.74 6.09
N GLU A 163 -5.88 -18.16 6.67
CA GLU A 163 -4.55 -17.94 6.08
C GLU A 163 -4.37 -18.80 4.83
N VAL A 164 -3.87 -18.20 3.75
CA VAL A 164 -3.42 -18.88 2.54
C VAL A 164 -1.97 -19.31 2.73
N SER A 165 -1.77 -20.56 3.14
CA SER A 165 -0.42 -21.12 3.28
C SER A 165 0.30 -21.17 1.92
N LEU A 166 1.47 -20.52 1.84
CA LEU A 166 2.30 -20.51 0.64
C LEU A 166 3.36 -21.63 0.66
N PRO A 167 3.64 -22.29 -0.49
CA PRO A 167 2.98 -22.10 -1.77
C PRO A 167 1.54 -22.64 -1.77
N LYS A 168 0.63 -21.88 -2.38
CA LYS A 168 -0.76 -22.29 -2.58
C LYS A 168 -0.94 -22.72 -4.02
N VAL A 169 -1.47 -23.92 -4.20
CA VAL A 169 -1.70 -24.53 -5.51
C VAL A 169 -3.20 -24.71 -5.73
N TRP A 170 -3.71 -24.24 -6.87
CA TRP A 170 -5.07 -24.44 -7.34
C TRP A 170 -5.09 -25.22 -8.65
N THR A 171 -5.96 -26.22 -8.73
CA THR A 171 -6.25 -27.00 -9.93
C THR A 171 -7.32 -26.28 -10.75
N ILE A 172 -6.94 -25.71 -11.90
CA ILE A 172 -7.87 -25.00 -12.77
C ILE A 172 -8.95 -25.96 -13.29
N GLY A 173 -10.20 -25.50 -13.28
CA GLY A 173 -11.37 -26.29 -13.65
C GLY A 173 -11.96 -27.13 -12.50
N THR A 174 -11.28 -27.19 -11.35
CA THR A 174 -11.75 -27.90 -10.15
C THR A 174 -11.88 -26.96 -8.96
N ASP A 175 -10.80 -26.25 -8.63
CA ASP A 175 -10.74 -25.39 -7.46
C ASP A 175 -11.36 -24.02 -7.74
N THR A 176 -11.94 -23.41 -6.71
CA THR A 176 -12.33 -21.99 -6.76
C THR A 176 -11.08 -21.15 -6.51
N ILE A 177 -10.75 -20.32 -7.49
CA ILE A 177 -9.59 -19.43 -7.45
C ILE A 177 -10.09 -18.02 -7.09
N PRO A 178 -9.59 -17.40 -6.02
CA PRO A 178 -9.96 -16.04 -5.66
C PRO A 178 -9.38 -15.06 -6.68
N ALA A 179 -10.14 -14.01 -7.02
CA ALA A 179 -9.64 -12.90 -7.84
C ALA A 179 -8.82 -11.89 -7.01
N MET A 180 -8.93 -11.95 -5.69
CA MET A 180 -8.28 -11.04 -4.75
C MET A 180 -7.90 -11.80 -3.48
N LEU A 181 -6.71 -11.51 -2.97
CA LEU A 181 -6.22 -11.93 -1.67
C LEU A 181 -5.68 -10.70 -0.93
N TYR A 182 -5.29 -10.87 0.32
CA TYR A 182 -4.82 -9.76 1.15
C TYR A 182 -3.50 -10.12 1.82
N VAL A 183 -2.54 -9.21 1.78
CA VAL A 183 -1.19 -9.40 2.33
C VAL A 183 -1.04 -8.59 3.61
N GLU A 184 -0.52 -9.24 4.63
CA GLU A 184 -0.21 -8.64 5.93
C GLU A 184 1.31 -8.68 6.17
N GLY A 185 1.89 -7.61 6.70
CA GLY A 185 3.26 -7.61 7.18
C GLY A 185 3.37 -8.14 8.62
N VAL A 186 4.23 -9.13 8.83
CA VAL A 186 4.52 -9.70 10.17
C VAL A 186 5.98 -9.53 10.62
N GLN A 187 6.86 -9.11 9.71
CA GLN A 187 8.24 -8.74 10.03
C GLN A 187 8.75 -7.65 9.06
N ILE A 188 9.42 -6.63 9.59
CA ILE A 188 9.95 -5.50 8.80
C ILE A 188 10.93 -6.00 7.72
N SER A 189 10.91 -5.35 6.55
CA SER A 189 11.94 -5.54 5.51
C SER A 189 13.35 -5.23 6.02
N GLY A 190 14.35 -5.83 5.37
CA GLY A 190 15.75 -5.56 5.67
C GLY A 190 16.16 -4.15 5.24
N VAL A 191 17.44 -3.81 5.42
CA VAL A 191 17.97 -2.48 5.03
C VAL A 191 17.70 -2.16 3.56
N SER A 192 17.73 -3.17 2.69
CA SER A 192 17.31 -3.05 1.30
C SER A 192 15.80 -3.30 1.21
N PRO A 193 15.00 -2.35 0.65
CA PRO A 193 13.58 -2.58 0.40
C PRO A 193 13.36 -3.63 -0.69
N ARG A 194 12.09 -3.99 -0.94
CA ARG A 194 11.66 -4.94 -1.99
C ARG A 194 12.28 -6.34 -1.82
N ASP A 195 12.39 -6.79 -0.56
CA ASP A 195 13.02 -8.04 -0.20
C ASP A 195 12.03 -9.20 0.04
N VAL A 196 10.76 -8.96 -0.28
CA VAL A 196 9.69 -9.96 -0.33
C VAL A 196 9.22 -10.06 -1.78
N GLY A 197 9.21 -11.26 -2.35
CA GLY A 197 8.74 -11.50 -3.72
C GLY A 197 7.61 -12.50 -3.71
N LEU A 198 6.48 -12.14 -4.32
CA LEU A 198 5.37 -13.03 -4.59
C LEU A 198 5.29 -13.32 -6.08
N ARG A 199 5.08 -14.58 -6.43
CA ARG A 199 5.00 -15.03 -7.81
C ARG A 199 3.74 -15.86 -8.03
N LEU A 200 2.99 -15.52 -9.07
CA LEU A 200 1.90 -16.33 -9.59
C LEU A 200 2.43 -17.09 -10.81
N VAL A 201 2.20 -18.41 -10.86
CA VAL A 201 2.73 -19.27 -11.93
C VAL A 201 1.61 -20.13 -12.49
N TYR A 202 1.45 -20.16 -13.80
CA TYR A 202 0.60 -21.12 -14.49
C TYR A 202 1.42 -22.24 -15.13
N GLU A 203 1.07 -23.47 -14.78
CA GLU A 203 1.74 -24.68 -15.24
C GLU A 203 0.78 -25.64 -15.93
N ASN A 204 1.22 -26.21 -17.05
CA ASN A 204 0.58 -27.34 -17.70
C ASN A 204 1.64 -28.29 -18.24
N SER A 205 2.00 -29.30 -17.44
CA SER A 205 3.15 -30.20 -17.67
C SER A 205 4.53 -29.53 -17.69
N ALA A 206 4.59 -28.21 -17.88
CA ALA A 206 5.71 -27.32 -17.70
C ALA A 206 5.18 -25.91 -17.35
N THR A 207 6.03 -25.03 -16.85
CA THR A 207 5.73 -23.59 -16.71
C THR A 207 5.43 -22.99 -18.08
N ILE A 208 4.28 -22.31 -18.20
CA ILE A 208 3.86 -21.66 -19.44
C ILE A 208 4.02 -20.14 -19.34
N CYS A 209 3.62 -19.55 -18.22
CA CYS A 209 3.81 -18.15 -17.89
C CYS A 209 3.77 -17.96 -16.37
N ASP A 210 4.42 -16.91 -15.91
CA ASP A 210 4.46 -16.42 -14.54
C ASP A 210 4.41 -14.90 -14.52
N ASP A 211 4.01 -14.37 -13.39
CA ASP A 211 4.03 -12.94 -13.08
C ASP A 211 4.39 -12.71 -11.61
N GLN A 212 4.97 -11.55 -11.29
CA GLN A 212 5.65 -11.33 -10.03
C GLN A 212 5.60 -9.87 -9.55
N ILE A 213 5.31 -9.70 -8.25
CA ILE A 213 5.45 -8.44 -7.54
C ILE A 213 6.54 -8.52 -6.47
N VAL A 214 7.15 -7.38 -6.15
CA VAL A 214 8.00 -7.23 -4.97
C VAL A 214 7.36 -6.31 -3.94
N LEU A 215 7.56 -6.62 -2.65
CA LEU A 215 6.96 -5.93 -1.54
C LEU A 215 8.01 -5.43 -0.55
N THR A 216 7.71 -4.31 0.10
CA THR A 216 8.46 -3.81 1.26
C THR A 216 7.55 -3.75 2.48
N VAL A 217 7.91 -4.45 3.55
CA VAL A 217 7.21 -4.36 4.83
C VAL A 217 7.79 -3.20 5.64
N THR A 218 6.94 -2.26 6.04
CA THR A 218 7.32 -1.01 6.74
C THR A 218 6.70 -0.95 8.13
N SER A 219 7.44 -0.46 9.13
CA SER A 219 6.84 -0.05 10.40
C SER A 219 6.63 1.45 10.36
N ASN A 220 5.40 1.89 10.63
CA ASN A 220 4.99 3.29 10.57
C ASN A 220 4.26 3.66 11.85
N ALA A 221 4.45 4.89 12.32
CA ALA A 221 3.78 5.38 13.51
C ALA A 221 3.53 6.89 13.47
N PHE A 222 2.45 7.33 14.09
CA PHE A 222 2.24 8.73 14.47
C PHE A 222 2.54 8.89 15.95
N GLN A 223 3.43 9.82 16.29
CA GLN A 223 3.74 10.16 17.67
C GLN A 223 3.48 11.64 17.90
N ILE A 224 2.75 11.95 18.97
CA ILE A 224 2.51 13.33 19.43
C ILE A 224 3.12 13.52 20.82
N PHE A 225 3.59 14.74 21.07
CA PHE A 225 4.29 15.13 22.28
C PHE A 225 3.64 16.36 22.89
N ALA A 226 3.53 16.38 24.21
CA ALA A 226 3.13 17.52 25.01
C ALA A 226 4.27 17.89 25.96
N ASP A 227 4.89 19.04 25.70
CA ASP A 227 5.63 19.85 26.67
C ASP A 227 4.57 20.64 27.44
N GLN A 228 4.21 20.17 28.62
CA GLN A 228 3.14 20.75 29.44
C GLN A 228 3.70 21.96 30.20
N PRO A 229 2.87 22.98 30.52
CA PRO A 229 3.32 24.05 31.41
C PRO A 229 3.92 23.52 32.72
N GLY A 230 5.06 24.08 33.12
CA GLY A 230 5.69 23.77 34.40
C GLY A 230 6.24 22.34 34.49
N THR A 231 5.59 21.48 35.27
CA THR A 231 5.97 20.06 35.39
C THR A 231 4.89 19.10 34.87
N GLY A 232 3.81 19.65 34.30
CA GLY A 232 2.62 18.90 33.90
C GLY A 232 1.90 18.20 35.07
N GLY A 233 0.87 17.40 34.73
CA GLY A 233 0.14 16.58 35.71
C GLY A 233 -1.14 17.20 36.28
N ASP A 234 -1.51 18.42 35.89
CA ASP A 234 -2.61 19.19 36.50
C ASP A 234 -3.55 19.89 35.50
N ARG A 235 -3.28 19.78 34.20
CA ARG A 235 -4.04 20.42 33.10
C ARG A 235 -3.96 21.94 33.08
N ASP A 236 -2.95 22.52 33.73
CA ASP A 236 -2.77 23.97 33.65
C ASP A 236 -2.49 24.40 32.20
N THR A 237 -3.19 25.45 31.77
CA THR A 237 -3.03 26.00 30.41
C THR A 237 -1.79 26.90 30.28
N PHE A 238 -1.27 27.36 31.43
CA PHE A 238 -0.01 28.08 31.57
C PHE A 238 0.40 28.10 33.06
N GLU A 239 1.69 28.26 33.33
CA GLU A 239 2.23 28.40 34.68
C GLU A 239 3.03 29.70 34.87
N THR A 240 3.01 30.21 36.11
CA THR A 240 3.87 31.31 36.56
C THR A 240 4.34 31.06 38.00
N PRO A 241 5.57 31.49 38.37
CA PRO A 241 6.67 31.96 37.51
C PRO A 241 7.23 30.83 36.61
N PRO A 242 7.95 31.13 35.50
CA PRO A 242 8.59 32.41 35.13
C PRO A 242 7.68 33.44 34.41
N TRP A 243 8.26 34.59 34.05
CA TRP A 243 7.67 35.58 33.12
C TRP A 243 8.58 35.74 31.87
N PRO A 244 8.07 35.62 30.64
CA PRO A 244 6.67 35.31 30.27
C PRO A 244 6.22 33.95 30.84
N PRO A 245 4.89 33.75 31.03
CA PRO A 245 4.35 32.49 31.53
C PRO A 245 4.81 31.33 30.67
N ASP A 246 5.06 30.21 31.30
CA ASP A 246 5.26 28.97 30.57
C ASP A 246 3.89 28.49 30.07
N VAL A 247 3.78 28.24 28.76
CA VAL A 247 2.54 27.84 28.09
C VAL A 247 2.65 26.43 27.50
N GLY A 248 3.80 25.79 27.65
CA GLY A 248 4.09 24.52 27.02
C GLY A 248 4.13 24.58 25.48
N HIS A 249 4.25 23.41 24.85
CA HIS A 249 4.21 23.25 23.40
C HIS A 249 3.75 21.84 22.98
N THR A 250 3.04 21.77 21.86
CA THR A 250 2.66 20.49 21.23
C THR A 250 3.40 20.34 19.91
N PHE A 251 4.06 19.21 19.72
CA PHE A 251 4.77 18.86 18.49
C PHE A 251 4.56 17.38 18.16
N TRP A 252 4.86 16.96 16.93
CA TRP A 252 4.59 15.58 16.49
C TRP A 252 5.68 15.05 15.55
N CYS A 253 5.67 13.74 15.32
CA CYS A 253 6.56 13.04 14.41
C CYS A 253 5.81 11.89 13.73
N PHE A 254 5.98 11.75 12.42
CA PHE A 254 5.62 10.54 11.70
C PHE A 254 6.88 9.67 11.53
N HIS A 255 6.89 8.50 12.16
CA HIS A 255 7.99 7.55 12.10
C HIS A 255 7.80 6.55 10.96
N GLY A 256 8.89 6.15 10.31
CA GLY A 256 8.87 5.12 9.28
C GLY A 256 10.25 4.50 8.99
N SER A 257 10.29 3.19 8.73
CA SER A 257 11.55 2.44 8.57
C SER A 257 12.21 2.57 7.18
N HIS A 258 11.44 2.80 6.11
CA HIS A 258 11.93 2.83 4.73
C HIS A 258 11.49 4.10 3.99
N PRO A 259 12.16 5.25 4.19
CA PRO A 259 11.77 6.50 3.52
C PRO A 259 11.80 6.39 1.99
N SER A 260 12.68 5.54 1.43
CA SER A 260 12.89 5.44 -0.02
C SER A 260 11.73 4.83 -0.80
N VAL A 261 10.77 4.17 -0.13
CA VAL A 261 9.59 3.60 -0.81
C VAL A 261 8.40 4.55 -0.81
N LEU A 262 8.51 5.70 -0.14
CA LEU A 262 7.48 6.74 -0.17
C LEU A 262 7.66 7.65 -1.40
N PRO A 263 6.57 8.27 -1.89
CA PRO A 263 6.67 9.32 -2.89
C PRO A 263 7.66 10.41 -2.45
N SER A 264 8.54 10.83 -3.37
CA SER A 264 9.65 11.76 -3.09
C SER A 264 9.22 13.07 -2.41
N ALA A 265 7.99 13.53 -2.67
CA ALA A 265 7.41 14.73 -2.06
C ALA A 265 7.23 14.66 -0.54
N TYR A 266 7.20 13.45 0.04
CA TYR A 266 6.92 13.22 1.46
C TYR A 266 8.14 12.77 2.25
N GLN A 267 9.20 12.26 1.58
CA GLN A 267 10.35 11.64 2.25
C GLN A 267 11.05 12.54 3.27
N SER A 268 11.11 13.85 3.01
CA SER A 268 11.79 14.81 3.90
C SER A 268 11.04 15.09 5.21
N TYR A 269 9.76 14.74 5.29
CA TYR A 269 8.93 14.93 6.49
C TYR A 269 8.95 13.72 7.42
N LEU A 270 9.34 12.55 6.90
CA LEU A 270 9.42 11.32 7.69
C LEU A 270 10.57 11.40 8.71
N ASN A 271 10.31 10.87 9.91
CA ASN A 271 11.23 10.86 11.04
C ASN A 271 11.72 12.27 11.44
N GLN A 272 10.89 13.30 11.21
CA GLN A 272 11.16 14.67 11.65
C GLN A 272 10.19 15.08 12.75
N TYR A 273 10.72 15.72 13.79
CA TYR A 273 9.91 16.46 14.76
C TYR A 273 9.38 17.73 14.10
N ILE A 274 8.08 17.95 14.18
CA ILE A 274 7.37 19.04 13.52
C ILE A 274 6.60 19.83 14.55
N GLY A 275 6.75 21.15 14.52
CA GLY A 275 6.02 22.09 15.37
C GLY A 275 5.35 23.19 14.56
N TYR A 276 4.29 23.75 15.15
CA TYR A 276 3.55 24.87 14.56
C TYR A 276 3.52 26.04 15.54
N TYR A 277 4.00 27.20 15.10
CA TYR A 277 4.23 28.38 15.93
C TYR A 277 3.57 29.62 15.32
N PRO A 278 3.35 30.67 16.11
CA PRO A 278 3.12 31.99 15.56
C PRO A 278 4.45 32.58 15.07
N SER A 279 4.45 33.27 13.93
CA SER A 279 5.65 33.93 13.38
C SER A 279 6.13 35.12 14.21
N SER A 280 5.31 35.60 15.14
CA SER A 280 5.57 36.71 16.06
C SER A 280 4.83 36.48 17.37
N GLY A 281 5.23 37.15 18.45
CA GLY A 281 4.56 37.01 19.75
C GLY A 281 3.05 37.25 19.67
N VAL A 282 2.28 36.33 20.24
CA VAL A 282 0.82 36.40 20.43
C VAL A 282 0.50 36.47 21.91
N SER A 283 -0.68 36.95 22.25
CA SER A 283 -1.19 36.99 23.63
C SER A 283 -2.69 36.80 23.65
N PRO A 284 -3.33 36.52 24.79
CA PRO A 284 -4.77 36.32 24.82
C PRO A 284 -5.60 37.50 24.30
N PHE A 285 -5.09 38.73 24.37
CA PHE A 285 -5.75 39.93 23.85
C PHE A 285 -5.35 40.29 22.40
N SER A 286 -4.34 39.61 21.84
CA SER A 286 -3.92 39.71 20.45
C SER A 286 -3.48 38.31 19.99
N PRO A 287 -4.44 37.40 19.76
CA PRO A 287 -4.18 35.96 19.72
C PRO A 287 -3.67 35.45 18.38
N THR A 288 -3.57 36.32 17.37
CA THR A 288 -3.31 35.92 15.99
C THR A 288 -1.97 36.42 15.47
N ALA A 289 -1.28 35.58 14.71
CA ALA A 289 -0.13 35.91 13.88
C ALA A 289 -0.10 35.00 12.64
N PRO A 290 0.67 35.29 11.59
CA PRO A 290 0.97 34.30 10.57
C PRO A 290 1.51 33.01 11.20
N GLY A 291 1.13 31.86 10.66
CA GLY A 291 1.66 30.57 11.09
C GLY A 291 3.12 30.39 10.68
N LEU A 292 3.84 29.59 11.44
CA LEU A 292 5.22 29.20 11.17
C LEU A 292 5.37 27.70 11.39
N PHE A 293 5.61 26.98 10.29
CA PHE A 293 5.96 25.56 10.32
C PHE A 293 7.45 25.41 10.65
N VAL A 294 7.79 24.60 11.65
CA VAL A 294 9.17 24.36 12.09
C VAL A 294 9.48 22.88 11.97
N MET A 295 10.55 22.56 11.21
CA MET A 295 11.06 21.21 11.02
C MET A 295 12.58 21.27 10.75
N PRO A 296 13.43 20.58 11.54
CA PRO A 296 13.07 19.79 12.71
C PRO A 296 12.86 20.66 13.96
N ASP A 297 11.76 20.46 14.68
CA ASP A 297 11.48 21.09 15.98
C ASP A 297 12.14 20.32 17.13
N THR A 298 13.47 20.42 17.22
CA THR A 298 14.26 19.67 18.21
C THR A 298 14.37 20.35 19.57
N GLY A 299 13.92 21.59 19.69
CA GLY A 299 14.08 22.40 20.92
C GLY A 299 13.30 21.86 22.12
N HIS A 300 12.17 21.18 21.87
CA HIS A 300 11.24 20.70 22.88
C HIS A 300 11.30 19.19 23.15
N VAL A 301 12.09 18.45 22.37
CA VAL A 301 12.17 16.97 22.48
C VAL A 301 12.63 16.51 23.86
N GLY A 302 13.55 17.26 24.50
CA GLY A 302 14.02 16.96 25.85
C GLY A 302 13.15 17.53 26.97
N ALA A 303 12.15 18.36 26.62
CA ALA A 303 11.24 19.00 27.57
C ALA A 303 9.90 18.27 27.69
N ALA A 304 9.45 17.55 26.65
CA ALA A 304 8.16 16.87 26.66
C ALA A 304 7.96 15.93 27.88
N GLU A 305 6.93 16.22 28.69
CA GLU A 305 6.50 15.40 29.83
C GLU A 305 5.76 14.14 29.37
N VAL A 306 5.04 14.24 28.25
CA VAL A 306 4.18 13.16 27.74
C VAL A 306 4.36 13.00 26.25
N ALA A 307 4.46 11.76 25.81
CA ALA A 307 4.38 11.39 24.40
C ALA A 307 3.50 10.15 24.27
N TYR A 308 2.74 10.06 23.18
CA TYR A 308 1.95 8.89 22.85
C TYR A 308 2.14 8.52 21.38
N THR A 309 2.19 7.22 21.10
CA THR A 309 2.45 6.67 19.77
C THR A 309 1.30 5.77 19.35
N TRP A 310 0.76 6.02 18.16
CA TRP A 310 -0.12 5.11 17.44
C TRP A 310 0.65 4.48 16.29
N TYR A 311 0.52 3.16 16.10
CA TYR A 311 0.91 2.52 14.86
C TYR A 311 -0.14 2.84 13.78
N ILE A 312 0.32 2.97 12.54
CA ILE A 312 -0.52 3.41 11.41
C ILE A 312 -0.14 2.65 10.14
N THR A 313 -1.08 2.55 9.22
CA THR A 313 -0.86 1.95 7.89
C THR A 313 -0.02 2.84 6.98
N PRO A 314 0.56 2.31 5.89
CA PRO A 314 1.24 3.13 4.88
C PRO A 314 0.32 4.21 4.30
N LYS A 315 -0.96 3.89 4.07
CA LYS A 315 -1.95 4.85 3.56
C LYS A 315 -2.21 5.99 4.55
N GLN A 316 -2.38 5.67 5.83
CA GLN A 316 -2.52 6.66 6.90
C GLN A 316 -1.27 7.54 7.02
N LEU A 317 -0.08 6.96 6.91
CA LEU A 317 1.18 7.70 6.90
C LEU A 317 1.22 8.73 5.75
N ILE A 318 0.84 8.34 4.53
CA ILE A 318 0.77 9.27 3.38
C ILE A 318 -0.19 10.43 3.67
N GLY A 319 -1.35 10.17 4.28
CA GLY A 319 -2.30 11.20 4.69
C GLY A 319 -1.68 12.22 5.66
N GLY A 320 -1.00 11.73 6.70
CA GLY A 320 -0.30 12.56 7.68
C GLY A 320 0.84 13.39 7.09
N LEU A 321 1.69 12.77 6.26
CA LEU A 321 2.80 13.48 5.60
C LEU A 321 2.29 14.52 4.57
N SER A 322 1.17 14.24 3.90
CA SER A 322 0.49 15.18 3.02
C SER A 322 -0.02 16.41 3.78
N TYR A 323 -0.58 16.22 4.98
CA TYR A 323 -0.93 17.33 5.87
C TYR A 323 0.29 18.17 6.24
N CYS A 324 1.38 17.53 6.69
CA CYS A 324 2.62 18.24 7.03
C CYS A 324 3.16 19.06 5.87
N LYS A 325 3.16 18.49 4.66
CA LYS A 325 3.55 19.21 3.44
C LYS A 325 2.63 20.40 3.17
N GLY A 326 1.31 20.22 3.26
CA GLY A 326 0.35 21.30 3.07
C GLY A 326 0.54 22.45 4.07
N LEU A 327 0.77 22.11 5.35
CA LEU A 327 1.04 23.07 6.41
C LEU A 327 2.39 23.78 6.20
N HIS A 328 3.42 23.08 5.71
CA HIS A 328 4.70 23.69 5.38
C HIS A 328 4.61 24.66 4.19
N ASP A 329 3.93 24.25 3.12
CA ASP A 329 3.75 25.07 1.90
C ASP A 329 2.88 26.31 2.18
N ALA A 330 1.87 26.18 3.05
CA ALA A 330 0.96 27.25 3.41
C ALA A 330 0.59 27.21 4.91
N PRO A 331 1.44 27.77 5.81
CA PRO A 331 1.23 27.69 7.26
C PRO A 331 -0.02 28.41 7.79
N GLY A 332 -0.71 29.20 6.96
CA GLY A 332 -1.95 29.87 7.35
C GLY A 332 -1.76 30.88 8.49
N THR A 333 -2.72 30.94 9.40
CA THR A 333 -2.75 31.87 10.53
C THR A 333 -2.77 31.09 11.84
N TYR A 334 -1.78 31.34 12.69
CA TYR A 334 -1.78 30.87 14.06
C TYR A 334 -2.78 31.68 14.87
N ASN A 335 -3.64 31.01 15.63
CA ASN A 335 -4.58 31.62 16.56
C ASN A 335 -4.59 30.83 17.87
N LEU A 336 -4.23 31.49 18.98
CA LEU A 336 -4.20 30.87 20.31
C LEU A 336 -5.49 30.11 20.66
N ASN A 337 -6.65 30.60 20.24
CA ASN A 337 -7.96 30.08 20.67
C ASN A 337 -8.56 29.05 19.71
N THR A 338 -8.09 28.97 18.45
CA THR A 338 -8.80 28.19 17.41
C THR A 338 -7.89 27.43 16.46
N HIS A 339 -6.60 27.73 16.43
CA HIS A 339 -5.62 27.03 15.59
C HIS A 339 -4.19 27.29 16.08
N ASN A 340 -3.80 26.59 17.13
CA ASN A 340 -2.49 26.69 17.78
C ASN A 340 -1.66 25.41 17.57
N CYS A 341 -0.52 25.28 18.27
CA CYS A 341 0.35 24.11 18.16
C CYS A 341 -0.36 22.78 18.47
N THR A 342 -1.29 22.80 19.43
CA THR A 342 -2.06 21.62 19.85
C THR A 342 -3.09 21.24 18.79
N ASP A 343 -3.82 22.22 18.26
CA ASP A 343 -4.74 21.98 17.14
C ASP A 343 -4.02 21.38 15.92
N ALA A 344 -2.85 21.92 15.57
CA ALA A 344 -2.08 21.43 14.43
C ALA A 344 -1.61 19.99 14.62
N GLY A 345 -1.13 19.63 15.81
CA GLY A 345 -0.75 18.25 16.14
C GLY A 345 -1.94 17.28 16.09
N ILE A 346 -3.09 17.68 16.64
CA ILE A 346 -4.33 16.89 16.59
C ILE A 346 -4.80 16.70 15.14
N GLN A 347 -4.75 17.75 14.32
CA GLN A 347 -5.11 17.69 12.91
C GLN A 347 -4.13 16.83 12.10
N ALA A 348 -2.84 16.82 12.43
CA ALA A 348 -1.87 15.92 11.82
C ALA A 348 -2.24 14.46 12.10
N GLY A 349 -2.57 14.12 13.35
CA GLY A 349 -3.08 12.80 13.72
C GLY A 349 -4.36 12.45 12.95
N ALA A 350 -5.33 13.38 12.89
CA ALA A 350 -6.59 13.18 12.16
C ALA A 350 -6.38 12.95 10.66
N ALA A 351 -5.42 13.62 10.04
CA ALA A 351 -5.06 13.40 8.63
C ALA A 351 -4.45 12.00 8.38
N ALA A 352 -3.87 11.39 9.42
CA ALA A 352 -3.44 10.00 9.43
C ALA A 352 -4.51 9.04 9.95
N GLY A 353 -5.77 9.45 10.07
CA GLY A 353 -6.86 8.61 10.56
C GLY A 353 -6.84 8.35 12.07
N VAL A 354 -5.90 8.95 12.82
CA VAL A 354 -5.78 8.80 14.27
C VAL A 354 -6.70 9.77 14.98
N ARG A 355 -7.42 9.28 16.00
CA ARG A 355 -8.25 10.11 16.87
C ARG A 355 -7.47 10.53 18.12
N VAL A 356 -6.82 11.68 18.05
CA VAL A 356 -6.20 12.31 19.22
C VAL A 356 -7.29 12.94 20.10
N PRO A 357 -7.27 12.76 21.44
CA PRO A 357 -8.15 13.49 22.35
C PRO A 357 -7.95 15.01 22.25
N ASP A 358 -9.02 15.76 22.52
CA ASP A 358 -9.04 17.22 22.40
C ASP A 358 -9.86 17.86 23.52
N THR A 359 -9.32 17.80 24.75
CA THR A 359 -9.87 18.58 25.86
C THR A 359 -9.43 20.04 25.74
N SER A 360 -10.39 20.97 25.87
CA SER A 360 -10.13 22.40 25.79
C SER A 360 -10.04 23.04 27.18
N GLY A 361 -9.07 23.95 27.31
CA GLY A 361 -8.84 24.75 28.50
C GLY A 361 -9.30 26.20 28.32
N SER A 362 -9.19 27.01 29.38
CA SER A 362 -9.56 28.43 29.38
C SER A 362 -8.46 29.29 30.01
N TRP A 363 -8.26 30.48 29.45
CA TRP A 363 -7.35 31.50 29.99
C TRP A 363 -7.99 32.89 29.90
N ILE A 364 -7.33 33.90 30.46
CA ILE A 364 -7.90 35.25 30.46
C ILE A 364 -8.12 35.76 29.02
N GLY A 365 -9.36 36.01 28.63
CA GLY A 365 -9.69 36.52 27.29
C GLY A 365 -9.75 35.47 26.18
N GLY A 366 -9.67 34.18 26.48
CA GLY A 366 -9.70 33.12 25.47
C GLY A 366 -9.76 31.70 26.04
N GLY A 367 -9.51 30.72 25.17
CA GLY A 367 -9.55 29.29 25.51
C GLY A 367 -9.47 28.45 24.24
N GLY A 368 -9.10 27.18 24.40
CA GLY A 368 -8.89 26.25 23.30
C GLY A 368 -8.03 25.06 23.70
N SER A 369 -7.67 24.25 22.70
CA SER A 369 -6.75 23.11 22.78
C SER A 369 -5.40 23.59 23.33
N ASN A 370 -4.79 22.85 24.25
CA ASN A 370 -3.52 23.27 24.86
C ASN A 370 -2.67 22.08 25.31
N PRO A 371 -1.35 22.28 25.47
CA PRO A 371 -0.43 21.19 25.82
C PRO A 371 -0.71 20.58 27.19
N GLY A 372 -1.15 21.38 28.17
CA GLY A 372 -1.49 20.92 29.52
C GLY A 372 -2.61 19.89 29.51
N ASP A 373 -3.75 20.23 28.90
CA ASP A 373 -4.88 19.31 28.74
C ASP A 373 -4.54 18.10 27.85
N LEU A 374 -3.87 18.33 26.72
CA LEU A 374 -3.46 17.25 25.82
C LEU A 374 -2.60 16.24 26.56
N GLY A 375 -1.57 16.68 27.30
CA GLY A 375 -0.67 15.79 28.02
C GLY A 375 -1.40 14.87 29.00
N GLU A 376 -2.39 15.39 29.73
CA GLU A 376 -3.19 14.57 30.65
C GLU A 376 -4.18 13.65 29.92
N ASP A 377 -4.69 14.05 28.76
CA ASP A 377 -5.48 13.16 27.92
C ASP A 377 -4.65 12.00 27.38
N LEU A 378 -3.41 12.28 26.95
CA LEU A 378 -2.48 11.26 26.46
C LEU A 378 -2.08 10.28 27.57
N ARG A 379 -1.88 10.74 28.81
CA ARG A 379 -1.60 9.85 29.97
C ARG A 379 -2.76 8.89 30.27
N ALA A 380 -3.98 9.26 29.90
CA ALA A 380 -5.17 8.47 30.16
C ALA A 380 -5.47 7.43 29.07
N LEU A 381 -4.71 7.44 27.97
CA LEU A 381 -4.79 6.42 26.93
C LEU A 381 -4.23 5.07 27.42
N PRO A 382 -4.76 3.95 26.91
CA PRO A 382 -4.45 2.61 27.39
C PRO A 382 -3.01 2.15 27.16
#